data_AF-A0A841M7J4-F1
#
_entry.id   AF-A0A841M7J4-F1
#
_cell.length_a   1.000
_cell.length_b   1.000
_cell.length_c   1.000
_cell.angle_alpha   90.00
_cell.angle_beta   90.00
_cell.angle_gamma   90.00
#
_symmetry.space_group_name_H-M   'P 1'
#
loop_
_entity.id
_entity.type
_entity.pdbx_description
1 polymer ?
#
loop_
_entity_poly.entity_id
_entity_poly.type
_entity_poly.pdbx_seq_one_letter_code
_entity_poly.pdbx_strand_id
1 'polypeptide(L)' 'MIIHFLISRIRKLFGFNDDPLPALNKKADELTVAIEKAKRDKKKYSHLQSELCKVRAIIMTIERGIPYRNGKFEWGQ' A
#
# COMPACT_ATOMS: atom_id res chain seq x y z
N MET A 1 -25.31 2.51 14.76
CA MET A 1 -24.66 3.27 13.66
C MET A 1 -23.86 4.50 14.10
N ILE A 2 -24.09 5.08 15.28
CA ILE A 2 -23.34 6.27 15.76
C ILE A 2 -21.94 5.90 16.32
N ILE A 3 -21.80 4.72 16.93
CA ILE A 3 -20.55 4.27 17.58
C ILE A 3 -19.42 4.04 16.56
N HIS A 4 -19.71 3.45 15.39
CA HIS A 4 -18.72 3.27 14.32
C HIS A 4 -18.19 4.60 13.75
N PHE A 5 -19.04 5.64 13.72
CA PHE A 5 -18.64 6.96 13.24
C PHE A 5 -17.73 7.67 14.24
N LEU A 6 -18.00 7.52 15.54
CA LEU A 6 -17.15 8.03 16.62
C LEU A 6 -15.80 7.31 16.68
N ILE A 7 -15.75 5.99 16.54
CA ILE A 7 -14.49 5.24 16.52
C ILE A 7 -13.61 5.65 15.32
N SER A 8 -14.20 5.87 14.15
CA SER A 8 -13.48 6.36 12.96
C SER A 8 -12.89 7.77 13.17
N ARG A 9 -13.63 8.66 13.85
CA ARG A 9 -13.17 10.02 14.13
C ARG A 9 -12.12 10.09 15.25
N ILE A 10 -12.23 9.25 16.28
CA ILE A 10 -11.27 9.13 17.37
C ILE A 10 -9.94 8.55 16.85
N ARG A 11 -9.99 7.57 15.92
CA ARG A 11 -8.79 7.03 15.25
C ARG A 11 -8.03 8.11 14.45
N LYS A 12 -8.76 9.02 13.82
CA LYS A 12 -8.23 10.18 13.09
C LYS A 12 -7.62 11.26 14.00
N LEU A 13 -8.09 11.35 15.26
CA LEU A 13 -7.65 12.32 16.27
C LEU A 13 -6.44 11.84 17.08
N PHE A 14 -6.25 10.52 17.24
CA PHE A 14 -5.18 9.95 18.07
C PHE A 14 -3.84 9.74 17.35
N GLY A 15 -3.66 10.23 16.11
CA GLY A 15 -2.34 10.19 15.47
C GLY A 15 -1.77 8.79 15.25
N PHE A 16 -2.64 7.77 15.12
CA PHE A 16 -2.27 6.58 14.36
C PHE A 16 -2.01 7.06 12.93
N ASN A 17 -0.77 7.44 12.63
CA ASN A 17 -0.23 7.34 11.29
C ASN A 17 -0.57 5.91 10.88
N ASP A 18 -1.61 5.73 10.07
CA ASP A 18 -1.95 4.43 9.49
C ASP A 18 -0.64 3.89 8.93
N ASP A 19 -0.12 2.83 9.54
CA ASP A 19 1.05 2.15 9.03
C ASP A 19 0.79 1.92 7.54
N PRO A 20 1.59 2.51 6.63
CA PRO A 20 1.32 2.39 5.21
C PRO A 20 1.52 0.95 4.72
N LEU A 21 2.22 0.10 5.49
CA LEU A 21 2.52 -1.28 5.16
C LEU A 21 1.28 -2.14 4.89
N PRO A 22 0.26 -2.24 5.78
CA PRO A 22 -0.94 -3.04 5.51
C PRO A 22 -1.67 -2.65 4.22
N ALA A 23 -1.77 -1.35 3.92
CA ALA A 23 -2.41 -0.88 2.69
C ALA A 23 -1.57 -1.22 1.43
N LEU A 24 -0.26 -1.05 1.52
CA LEU A 24 0.67 -1.37 0.43
C LEU A 24 0.77 -2.88 0.17
N ASN A 25 0.79 -3.70 1.24
CA ASN A 25 0.77 -5.16 1.14
C ASN A 25 -0.50 -5.66 0.47
N LYS A 26 -1.66 -5.13 0.87
CA LYS A 26 -2.93 -5.44 0.20
C LYS A 26 -2.89 -5.10 -1.30
N LYS A 27 -2.32 -3.94 -1.66
CA LYS A 27 -2.15 -3.54 -3.06
C LYS A 27 -1.20 -4.48 -3.81
N ALA A 28 -0.12 -4.93 -3.18
CA ALA A 28 0.81 -5.90 -3.76
C ALA A 28 0.14 -7.26 -4.01
N ASP A 29 -0.71 -7.72 -3.11
CA ASP A 29 -1.48 -8.95 -3.26
C ASP A 29 -2.49 -8.83 -4.41
N GLU A 30 -3.25 -7.73 -4.48
CA GLU A 30 -4.18 -7.45 -5.58
C GLU A 30 -3.47 -7.45 -6.94
N LEU A 31 -2.30 -6.82 -7.03
CA LEU A 31 -1.48 -6.81 -8.25
C LEU A 31 -0.95 -8.21 -8.59
N THR A 32 -0.59 -9.01 -7.60
CA THR A 32 -0.13 -10.39 -7.79
C THR A 32 -1.26 -11.25 -8.37
N VAL A 33 -2.46 -11.16 -7.80
CA VAL A 33 -3.66 -11.85 -8.31
C VAL A 33 -4.01 -11.39 -9.72
N ALA A 34 -3.92 -10.08 -10.00
CA ALA A 34 -4.17 -9.53 -11.33
C ALA A 34 -3.17 -10.05 -12.38
N ILE A 35 -1.88 -10.17 -12.01
CA ILE A 35 -0.84 -10.76 -12.86
C ILE A 35 -1.11 -12.24 -13.11
N GLU A 36 -1.47 -13.00 -12.08
CA GLU A 36 -1.82 -14.42 -12.25
C GLU A 36 -3.01 -14.62 -13.18
N LYS A 37 -4.06 -13.79 -13.02
CA LYS A 37 -5.22 -13.80 -13.91
C LYS A 37 -4.81 -13.45 -15.35
N ALA A 38 -4.00 -12.42 -15.53
CA ALA A 38 -3.51 -12.02 -16.86
C ALA A 38 -2.61 -13.08 -17.50
N LYS A 39 -1.80 -13.80 -16.71
CA LYS A 39 -1.02 -14.96 -17.16
C LYS A 39 -1.93 -16.09 -17.66
N ARG A 40 -3.00 -16.43 -16.92
CA ARG A 40 -4.00 -17.43 -17.34
C ARG A 40 -4.69 -17.02 -18.63
N ASP A 41 -5.03 -15.74 -18.75
CA ASP A 41 -5.66 -15.17 -19.95
C ASP A 41 -4.70 -14.99 -21.14
N LYS A 42 -3.40 -15.30 -21.00
CA LYS A 42 -2.33 -15.02 -21.98
C LYS A 42 -2.26 -13.55 -22.45
N LYS A 43 -2.68 -12.61 -21.58
CA LYS A 43 -2.66 -11.17 -21.85
C LYS A 43 -1.33 -10.54 -21.46
N LYS A 44 -1.00 -9.39 -22.05
CA LYS A 44 0.17 -8.61 -21.65
C LYS A 44 -0.05 -8.02 -20.25
N TYR A 45 0.87 -8.31 -19.33
CA TYR A 45 0.82 -7.86 -17.93
C TYR A 45 2.07 -7.07 -17.49
N SER A 46 2.90 -6.61 -18.44
CA SER A 46 4.14 -5.89 -18.14
C SER A 46 3.92 -4.62 -17.30
N HIS A 47 2.78 -3.94 -17.50
CA HIS A 47 2.41 -2.78 -16.71
C HIS A 47 2.13 -3.13 -15.24
N LEU A 48 1.38 -4.21 -15.00
CA LEU A 48 1.07 -4.69 -13.64
C LEU A 48 2.34 -5.16 -12.91
N GLN A 49 3.28 -5.80 -13.61
CA GLN A 49 4.58 -6.15 -13.04
C GLN A 49 5.41 -4.93 -12.65
N SER A 50 5.43 -3.90 -13.50
CA SER A 50 6.12 -2.65 -13.18
C SER A 50 5.50 -1.97 -11.95
N GLU A 51 4.18 -1.96 -11.85
CA GLU A 51 3.48 -1.40 -10.68
C GLU A 51 3.75 -2.23 -9.41
N LEU A 52 3.71 -3.56 -9.50
CA LEU A 52 4.05 -4.44 -8.37
C LEU A 52 5.49 -4.22 -7.89
N CYS A 53 6.44 -4.05 -8.82
CA CYS A 53 7.83 -3.73 -8.50
C CYS A 53 7.95 -2.40 -7.75
N LYS A 54 7.24 -1.36 -8.20
CA LYS A 54 7.21 -0.06 -7.49
C LYS A 54 6.62 -0.19 -6.09
N VAL A 55 5.49 -0.87 -5.94
CA VAL A 55 4.84 -1.06 -4.63
C VAL A 55 5.75 -1.84 -3.68
N ARG A 56 6.39 -2.93 -4.15
CA ARG A 56 7.36 -3.68 -3.35
C ARG A 56 8.57 -2.86 -2.97
N ALA A 57 9.11 -2.05 -3.88
CA ALA A 57 10.20 -1.14 -3.56
C ALA A 57 9.79 -0.14 -2.46
N ILE A 58 8.55 0.35 -2.47
CA ILE A 58 8.03 1.21 -1.42
C ILE A 58 7.94 0.49 -0.07
N ILE A 59 7.38 -0.72 -0.06
CA ILE A 59 7.30 -1.57 1.14
C ILE A 59 8.70 -1.80 1.73
N MET A 60 9.67 -2.26 0.92
CA MET A 60 11.04 -2.49 1.36
C MET A 60 11.71 -1.23 1.91
N THR A 61 11.38 -0.06 1.36
CA THR A 61 11.95 1.21 1.81
C THR A 61 11.38 1.62 3.17
N ILE A 62 10.08 1.38 3.40
CA ILE A 62 9.44 1.56 4.70
C ILE A 62 9.98 0.57 5.73
N GLU A 63 10.14 -0.71 5.36
CA GLU A 63 10.72 -1.75 6.22
C GLU A 63 12.17 -1.44 6.63
N ARG A 64 12.91 -0.72 5.77
CA ARG A 64 14.26 -0.20 6.08
C ARG A 64 14.25 1.01 7.02
N GLY A 65 13.08 1.43 7.50
CA GLY A 65 12.93 2.53 8.46
C GLY A 65 12.82 3.91 7.81
N ILE A 66 12.63 4.00 6.49
CA ILE A 66 12.41 5.30 5.84
C ILE A 66 10.95 5.72 6.05
N PRO A 67 10.70 6.87 6.70
CA PRO A 67 9.34 7.33 6.94
C PRO A 67 8.63 7.60 5.61
N TYR A 68 7.41 7.07 5.49
CA TYR A 68 6.55 7.26 4.33
C TYR A 68 5.23 7.88 4.78
N ARG A 69 4.97 9.11 4.35
CA ARG A 69 3.82 9.90 4.78
C ARG A 69 3.17 10.58 3.58
N ASN A 70 1.84 10.61 3.56
CA ASN A 70 1.06 11.27 2.49
C ASN A 70 1.45 10.85 1.06
N GLY A 71 1.86 9.58 0.87
CA GLY A 71 2.24 9.07 -0.44
C GLY A 71 3.65 9.47 -0.91
N LYS A 72 4.51 9.98 -0.01
CA LYS A 72 5.90 10.35 -0.30
C LYS A 72 6.83 9.84 0.79
N PHE A 73 8.08 9.56 0.42
CA PHE A 73 9.14 9.32 1.38
C PHE A 73 9.57 10.65 1.99
N GLU A 74 9.62 10.70 3.31
CA GLU A 74 10.31 11.74 4.05
C GLU A 74 11.80 11.36 4.08
N TRP A 75 12.51 11.70 3.00
CA TRP A 75 13.97 11.75 3.04
C TRP A 75 14.30 12.96 3.90
N GLY A 76 14.88 12.75 5.09
CA GLY A 76 15.20 13.82 6.03
C GLY A 76 15.76 15.04 5.30
N GLN A 77 15.13 16.20 5.55
CA GLN A 77 15.66 17.49 5.11
C GLN A 77 17.05 17.73 5.69
#